data_AF-A0A4R8FSG4-F1
#
_entry.id   AF-A0A4R8FSG4-F1
#
_cell.length_a   1.000
_cell.length_b   1.000
_cell.length_c   1.000
_cell.angle_alpha   90.00
_cell.angle_beta   90.00
_cell.angle_gamma   90.00
#
_symmetry.space_group_name_H-M   'P 1'
#
loop_
_entity.id
_entity.type
_entity.pdbx_description
1 polymer ?
#
loop_
_entity_poly.entity_id
_entity_poly.type
_entity_poly.pdbx_seq_one_letter_code
_entity_poly.pdbx_strand_id
1 'polypeptide(L)'
;MAKSQKTQVIEHLFEKHWDATNGALDKRLMSLDDVAQAIRECNKLYGSTLSDRNPANFMKDLLRGANASKNWPASVAARRFTGIQRTGDGECFEFIPYRPGQTEPFPDALFPENWTV
;
A
#
# COMPACT_ATOMS: atom_id res chain seq x y z
N MET A 1 12.20 -16.81 -1.28
CA MET A 1 11.71 -16.35 0.03
C MET A 1 10.19 -16.25 -0.05
N ALA A 2 9.45 -16.69 0.97
CA ALA A 2 8.00 -16.51 1.00
C ALA A 2 7.67 -15.02 1.11
N LYS A 3 6.68 -14.53 0.34
CA LYS A 3 6.17 -13.16 0.47
C LYS A 3 5.62 -12.99 1.89
N SER A 4 5.91 -11.86 2.54
CA SER A 4 5.27 -11.52 3.82
C SER A 4 3.76 -11.50 3.64
N GLN A 5 3.02 -12.04 4.62
CA GLN A 5 1.55 -12.01 4.59
C GLN A 5 1.02 -10.57 4.46
N LYS A 6 1.72 -9.58 5.05
CA LYS A 6 1.35 -8.17 4.92
C LYS A 6 1.50 -7.66 3.47
N THR A 7 2.57 -8.08 2.79
CA THR A 7 2.80 -7.74 1.37
C THR A 7 1.70 -8.32 0.49
N GLN A 8 1.21 -9.53 0.78
CA GLN A 8 0.11 -10.14 0.04
C GLN A 8 -1.19 -9.33 0.14
N VAL A 9 -1.48 -8.74 1.29
CA VAL A 9 -2.68 -7.89 1.48
C VAL A 9 -2.63 -6.65 0.58
N ILE A 10 -1.49 -5.96 0.51
CA ILE A 10 -1.35 -4.77 -0.34
C ILE A 10 -1.44 -5.13 -1.82
N GLU A 11 -0.81 -6.24 -2.21
CA GLU A 11 -0.88 -6.75 -3.59
C GLU A 11 -2.33 -7.08 -3.96
N HIS A 12 -3.04 -7.83 -3.11
CA HIS A 12 -4.45 -8.18 -3.31
C HIS A 12 -5.33 -6.93 -3.43
N LEU A 13 -5.13 -5.95 -2.54
CA LEU A 13 -5.89 -4.70 -2.57
C LEU A 13 -5.61 -3.88 -3.83
N PHE A 14 -4.35 -3.85 -4.31
CA PHE A 14 -3.99 -3.18 -5.55
C PHE A 14 -4.61 -3.86 -6.77
N GLU A 15 -4.47 -5.18 -6.90
CA GLU A 15 -5.05 -5.92 -8.03
C GLU A 15 -6.57 -5.79 -8.11
N LYS A 16 -7.25 -5.73 -6.95
CA LYS A 16 -8.70 -5.52 -6.87
C LYS A 16 -9.17 -4.22 -7.53
N HIS A 17 -8.33 -3.19 -7.50
CA HIS A 17 -8.63 -1.86 -8.01
C HIS A 17 -7.89 -1.52 -9.31
N TRP A 18 -7.06 -2.45 -9.82
CA TRP A 18 -6.26 -2.23 -11.01
C TRP A 18 -7.07 -2.44 -12.29
N ASP A 19 -7.24 -1.36 -13.04
CA ASP A 19 -7.74 -1.40 -14.40
C ASP A 19 -6.58 -1.62 -15.37
N ALA A 20 -6.45 -2.86 -15.85
CA ALA A 20 -5.42 -3.25 -16.80
C ALA A 20 -5.59 -2.59 -18.19
N THR A 21 -6.78 -2.11 -18.53
CA THR A 21 -7.06 -1.46 -19.82
C THR A 21 -6.47 -0.05 -19.83
N ASN A 22 -6.70 0.70 -18.75
CA ASN A 22 -6.27 2.08 -18.61
C ASN A 22 -4.90 2.23 -17.93
N GLY A 23 -4.38 1.14 -17.36
CA GLY A 23 -3.13 1.18 -16.57
C GLY A 23 -3.25 2.08 -15.34
N ALA A 24 -4.44 2.08 -14.71
CA ALA A 24 -4.77 2.99 -13.62
C ALA A 24 -5.57 2.28 -12.52
N LEU A 25 -5.59 2.86 -11.33
CA LEU A 25 -6.46 2.42 -10.26
C LEU A 25 -7.83 3.11 -10.36
N ASP A 26 -8.91 2.34 -10.31
CA ASP A 26 -10.28 2.86 -10.22
C ASP A 26 -10.55 3.56 -8.87
N LYS A 27 -9.84 3.12 -7.83
CA LYS A 27 -9.84 3.67 -6.48
C LYS A 27 -8.41 3.68 -5.94
N ARG A 28 -7.94 4.87 -5.56
CA ARG A 28 -6.58 5.08 -5.01
C ARG A 28 -6.56 5.24 -3.51
N LEU A 29 -7.56 5.92 -2.97
CA LEU A 29 -7.71 6.19 -1.54
C LEU A 29 -8.40 5.01 -0.87
N MET A 30 -7.71 4.38 0.08
CA MET A 30 -8.16 3.22 0.83
C MET A 30 -8.55 3.64 2.24
N SER A 31 -9.76 3.26 2.65
CA SER A 31 -10.26 3.42 4.01
C SER A 31 -9.70 2.33 4.94
N LEU A 32 -9.89 2.52 6.25
CA LEU A 32 -9.63 1.49 7.24
C LEU A 32 -10.43 0.22 6.94
N ASP A 33 -11.67 0.36 6.49
CA ASP A 33 -12.55 -0.75 6.15
C ASP A 33 -12.10 -1.51 4.90
N ASP A 34 -11.60 -0.81 3.87
CA ASP A 34 -11.04 -1.44 2.68
C ASP A 34 -9.85 -2.35 3.05
N VAL A 35 -8.97 -1.84 3.91
CA VAL A 35 -7.79 -2.60 4.39
C VAL A 35 -8.23 -3.78 5.26
N ALA A 36 -9.16 -3.57 6.20
CA ALA A 36 -9.69 -4.65 7.04
C ALA A 36 -10.34 -5.75 6.19
N GLN A 37 -11.09 -5.36 5.16
CA GLN A 37 -11.72 -6.29 4.23
C GLN A 37 -10.69 -7.07 3.42
N ALA A 38 -9.64 -6.42 2.91
CA ALA A 38 -8.55 -7.09 2.21
C ALA A 38 -7.82 -8.10 3.12
N ILE A 39 -7.59 -7.77 4.39
CA ILE A 39 -7.02 -8.69 5.37
C ILE A 39 -7.91 -9.93 5.54
N ARG A 40 -9.23 -9.75 5.71
CA ARG A 40 -10.17 -10.88 5.83
C ARG A 40 -10.17 -11.77 4.58
N GLU A 41 -10.15 -11.17 3.40
CA GLU A 41 -10.08 -11.87 2.11
C GLU A 41 -8.78 -12.69 2.01
N CYS A 42 -7.62 -12.09 2.32
CA CYS A 42 -6.34 -12.79 2.31
C CYS A 42 -6.24 -13.90 3.38
N ASN A 43 -6.78 -13.68 4.57
CA ASN A 43 -6.85 -14.72 5.61
C ASN A 43 -7.65 -15.93 5.11
N LYS A 44 -8.77 -15.70 4.42
CA LYS A 44 -9.60 -16.76 3.84
C LYS A 44 -8.93 -17.47 2.65
N LEU A 45 -8.29 -16.72 1.75
CA LEU A 45 -7.70 -17.26 0.52
C LEU A 45 -6.37 -17.96 0.74
N TYR A 46 -5.54 -17.43 1.64
CA TYR A 46 -4.15 -17.86 1.81
C TYR A 46 -3.87 -18.47 3.20
N GLY A 47 -4.86 -18.56 4.08
CA GLY A 47 -4.68 -19.07 5.44
C GLY A 47 -3.81 -18.16 6.32
N SER A 48 -3.75 -16.86 6.02
CA SER A 48 -3.08 -15.88 6.86
C SER A 48 -3.82 -15.67 8.19
N THR A 49 -3.08 -15.22 9.21
CA THR A 49 -3.58 -14.96 10.57
C THR A 49 -3.48 -13.49 10.95
N LEU A 50 -3.47 -12.59 9.96
CA LEU A 50 -3.37 -11.16 10.19
C LEU A 50 -4.64 -10.62 10.87
N SER A 51 -4.45 -9.65 11.77
CA SER A 51 -5.57 -8.98 12.44
C SER A 51 -6.15 -7.88 11.56
N ASP A 52 -7.47 -7.91 11.34
CA ASP A 52 -8.23 -6.87 10.64
C ASP A 52 -8.72 -5.74 11.57
N ARG A 53 -8.44 -5.83 12.88
CA ARG A 53 -8.94 -4.89 13.89
C ARG A 53 -8.13 -3.59 14.03
N ASN A 54 -6.92 -3.54 13.46
CA ASN A 54 -6.08 -2.34 13.51
C ASN A 54 -5.38 -2.05 12.18
N PRO A 55 -6.13 -1.65 11.13
CA PRO A 55 -5.57 -1.32 9.83
C PRO A 55 -4.55 -0.17 9.87
N ALA A 56 -4.71 0.78 10.79
CA ALA A 56 -3.80 1.92 10.93
C ALA A 56 -2.38 1.50 11.34
N ASN A 57 -2.24 0.62 12.36
CA ASN A 57 -0.93 0.09 12.73
C ASN A 57 -0.38 -0.84 11.63
N PHE A 58 -1.24 -1.63 10.98
CA PHE A 58 -0.82 -2.45 9.84
C PHE A 58 -0.14 -1.60 8.75
N MET A 59 -0.76 -0.50 8.34
CA MET A 59 -0.19 0.41 7.34
C MET A 59 1.05 1.14 7.86
N LYS A 60 1.04 1.59 9.11
CA LYS A 60 2.21 2.22 9.74
C LYS A 60 3.45 1.33 9.64
N ASP A 61 3.31 0.04 9.93
CA ASP A 61 4.41 -0.92 9.89
C ASP A 61 4.92 -1.19 8.46
N LEU A 62 4.06 -1.03 7.45
CA LEU A 62 4.37 -1.33 6.06
C LEU A 62 4.98 -0.13 5.33
N LEU A 63 4.52 1.09 5.66
CA LEU A 63 4.94 2.33 5.00
C LEU A 63 6.11 3.05 5.70
N ARG A 64 6.50 2.65 6.91
CA ARG A 64 7.53 3.36 7.69
C ARG A 64 8.78 2.50 7.93
N GLY A 65 9.93 3.18 8.00
CA GLY A 65 11.23 2.60 8.35
C GLY A 65 12.04 2.14 7.13
N ALA A 66 13.33 1.85 7.37
CA ALA A 66 14.33 1.51 6.33
C ALA A 66 14.02 0.23 5.52
N ASN A 67 12.99 -0.53 5.92
CA ASN A 67 12.55 -1.73 5.21
C ASN A 67 11.22 -1.54 4.46
N ALA A 68 10.63 -0.34 4.43
CA ALA A 68 9.34 -0.10 3.76
C ALA A 68 9.38 -0.51 2.28
N SER A 69 10.42 -0.11 1.53
CA SER A 69 10.60 -0.51 0.13
C SER A 69 10.76 -2.02 -0.06
N LYS A 70 11.35 -2.73 0.91
CA LYS A 70 11.48 -4.20 0.87
C LYS A 70 10.17 -4.91 1.18
N ASN A 71 9.32 -4.30 2.00
CA ASN A 71 8.02 -4.84 2.38
C ASN A 71 6.93 -4.56 1.33
N TRP A 72 7.17 -3.60 0.42
CA TRP A 72 6.25 -3.26 -0.65
C TRP A 72 6.18 -4.36 -1.72
N PRO A 73 5.00 -4.65 -2.29
CA PRO A 73 4.90 -5.67 -3.32
C PRO A 73 5.70 -5.30 -4.58
N ALA A 74 6.55 -6.21 -5.04
CA ALA A 74 7.35 -6.00 -6.26
C ALA A 74 6.48 -5.79 -7.52
N SER A 75 5.30 -6.41 -7.58
CA SER A 75 4.31 -6.23 -8.66
C SER A 75 3.77 -4.79 -8.71
N VAL A 76 3.44 -4.23 -7.54
CA VAL A 76 2.98 -2.84 -7.42
C VAL A 76 4.12 -1.86 -7.73
N ALA A 77 5.33 -2.15 -7.25
CA ALA A 77 6.53 -1.36 -7.57
C ALA A 77 6.84 -1.36 -9.08
N ALA A 78 6.71 -2.51 -9.76
CA ALA A 78 6.92 -2.64 -11.19
C ALA A 78 5.91 -1.81 -12.00
N ARG A 79 4.69 -1.63 -11.47
CA ARG A 79 3.67 -0.72 -12.02
C ARG A 79 3.89 0.74 -11.66
N ARG A 80 5.01 1.07 -10.98
CA ARG A 80 5.40 2.43 -10.60
C ARG A 80 4.40 3.07 -9.64
N PHE A 81 3.86 2.30 -8.69
CA PHE A 81 3.00 2.79 -7.61
C PHE A 81 3.62 2.58 -6.23
N THR A 82 3.41 3.57 -5.35
CA THR A 82 3.77 3.54 -3.93
C THR A 82 2.56 3.92 -3.06
N GLY A 83 2.71 3.92 -1.74
CA GLY A 83 1.69 4.31 -0.79
C GLY A 83 2.05 5.59 -0.04
N ILE A 84 1.06 6.41 0.31
CA ILE A 84 1.20 7.48 1.30
C ILE A 84 0.15 7.31 2.39
N GLN A 85 0.55 7.47 3.65
CA GLN A 85 -0.41 7.44 4.74
C GLN A 85 -1.35 8.64 4.64
N ARG A 86 -2.65 8.39 4.78
CA ARG A 86 -3.68 9.42 4.85
C ARG A 86 -4.34 9.36 6.23
N THR A 87 -4.79 10.50 6.71
CA THR A 87 -5.38 10.65 8.04
C THR A 87 -6.58 11.58 7.92
N GLY A 88 -7.73 11.15 8.44
CA GLY A 88 -9.01 11.88 8.35
C GLY A 88 -10.12 10.96 7.86
N ASP A 89 -11.38 11.21 8.27
CA ASP A 89 -12.62 10.63 7.72
C ASP A 89 -12.63 9.12 7.39
N GLY A 90 -11.95 8.29 8.20
CA GLY A 90 -11.87 6.84 8.00
C GLY A 90 -10.88 6.39 6.93
N GLU A 91 -10.09 7.31 6.37
CA GLU A 91 -8.99 7.02 5.45
C GLU A 91 -7.83 6.31 6.14
N CYS A 92 -7.10 5.49 5.39
CA CYS A 92 -5.95 4.74 5.88
C CYS A 92 -4.68 5.09 5.09
N PHE A 93 -4.74 4.96 3.77
CA PHE A 93 -3.64 5.31 2.89
C PHE A 93 -4.12 5.52 1.46
N GLU A 94 -3.26 6.07 0.61
CA GLU A 94 -3.52 6.26 -0.80
C GLU A 94 -2.40 5.65 -1.65
N PHE A 95 -2.77 4.95 -2.72
CA PHE A 95 -1.85 4.56 -3.77
C PHE A 95 -1.55 5.75 -4.69
N ILE A 96 -0.28 6.13 -4.77
CA ILE A 96 0.18 7.22 -5.63
C ILE A 96 1.19 6.71 -6.65
N PRO A 97 1.18 7.24 -7.89
CA PRO A 97 2.22 6.93 -8.85
C PRO A 97 3.57 7.46 -8.37
N TYR A 98 4.65 6.82 -8.82
CA TYR A 98 6.00 7.29 -8.61
C TYR A 98 6.18 8.68 -9.19
N ARG A 99 6.95 9.51 -8.48
CA ARG A 99 7.37 10.81 -9.01
C ARG A 99 8.32 10.63 -10.21
N PRO A 100 8.43 11.62 -11.10
CA PRO A 100 9.46 11.62 -12.14
C PRO A 100 10.84 11.36 -11.54
N GLY A 101 11.58 10.39 -12.09
CA GLY A 101 12.90 10.00 -11.61
C GLY A 101 12.93 9.10 -10.36
N GLN A 102 11.79 8.78 -9.74
CA GLN A 102 11.75 7.91 -8.57
C GLN A 102 12.15 6.46 -8.91
N THR A 103 13.18 5.98 -8.21
CA THR A 103 13.75 4.62 -8.14
C THR A 103 12.85 3.50 -7.67
N GLU A 104 12.33 3.77 -6.48
CA GLU A 104 11.91 2.79 -5.48
C GLU A 104 10.62 3.27 -4.82
N PRO A 105 9.83 2.38 -4.20
CA PRO A 105 8.53 2.77 -3.62
C PRO A 105 8.66 3.86 -2.57
N PHE A 106 9.60 3.71 -1.62
CA PHE A 106 9.84 4.65 -0.55
C PHE A 106 11.33 5.06 -0.59
N PRO A 107 11.69 6.12 -1.34
CA PRO A 107 13.06 6.61 -1.34
C PRO A 107 13.41 7.13 0.06
N ASP A 108 14.51 6.65 0.64
CA ASP A 108 14.94 6.84 2.04
C ASP A 108 15.33 8.29 2.43
N ALA A 109 14.90 9.31 1.69
CA ALA A 109 15.32 10.70 1.89
C ALA A 109 14.15 11.60 2.31
N LEU A 110 14.24 12.12 3.53
CA LEU A 110 13.80 13.44 3.98
C LEU A 110 13.11 14.25 2.88
N PHE A 111 11.77 14.30 2.89
CA PHE A 111 11.04 15.29 2.12
C PHE A 111 11.27 16.64 2.81
N PRO A 112 12.01 17.62 2.24
CA PRO A 112 12.01 18.96 2.80
C PRO A 112 10.58 19.54 2.74
N GLU A 113 10.19 20.18 3.83
CA GLU A 113 8.85 20.69 4.20
C GLU A 113 8.19 21.70 3.23
N ASN A 114 8.80 22.03 2.11
CA ASN A 114 8.33 23.13 1.26
C ASN A 114 7.89 22.66 -0.12
N TRP A 115 6.62 22.28 -0.24
CA TRP A 115 5.91 22.30 -1.53
C TRP A 115 4.46 22.76 -1.34
N THR A 116 4.17 23.97 -1.81
CA THR A 116 2.83 24.47 -2.11
C THR A 116 2.33 23.88 -3.42
N VAL A 117 1.02 23.55 -3.43
CA VAL A 117 0.22 23.21 -4.61
C VAL A 117 0.10 24.37 -5.59
#